data_AF-A0A2S5C338-F1
#
_entry.id   AF-A0A2S5C338-F1
#
_cell.length_a   1.000
_cell.length_b   1.000
_cell.length_c   1.000
_cell.angle_alpha   90.00
_cell.angle_beta   90.00
_cell.angle_gamma   90.00
#
_symmetry.space_group_name_H-M   'P 1'
#
loop_
_entity.id
_entity.type
_entity.pdbx_description
1 polymer ?
#
loop_
_entity_poly.entity_id
_entity_poly.type
_entity_poly.pdbx_seq_one_letter_code
_entity_poly.pdbx_strand_id
1 'polypeptide(L)'
;MVLAEGGELTELRRYERARYLEFAAAAARHEREGRYTAAAESWGEALKTARGVDVDWSQSRLTLCLMYARSPHPPRTAADRTAMVG
;
A
#
# COMPACT_ATOMS: atom_id res chain seq x y z
N MET A 1 -20.60 -22.12 32.15
CA MET A 1 -20.94 -21.03 31.22
C MET A 1 -19.65 -20.43 30.71
N VAL A 2 -19.19 -20.84 29.52
CA VAL A 2 -17.98 -20.31 28.88
C VAL A 2 -18.35 -19.99 27.43
N LEU A 3 -18.66 -18.72 27.17
CA LEU A 3 -18.93 -18.18 25.83
C LEU A 3 -18.06 -16.94 25.56
N ALA A 4 -16.93 -16.79 26.26
CA ALA A 4 -16.08 -15.61 26.15
C ALA A 4 -15.18 -15.63 24.90
N GLU A 5 -14.80 -16.81 24.40
CA GLU A 5 -13.75 -16.94 23.37
C GLU A 5 -14.19 -16.45 21.98
N GLY A 6 -15.49 -16.48 21.66
CA GLY A 6 -16.00 -16.03 20.36
C GLY A 6 -16.04 -14.50 20.19
N GLY A 7 -16.22 -13.75 21.29
CA GLY A 7 -16.30 -12.30 21.28
C GLY A 7 -14.94 -11.64 21.05
N GLU A 8 -13.95 -12.08 21.81
CA GLU A 8 -12.58 -11.54 21.78
C GLU A 8 -11.90 -11.74 20.42
N LEU A 9 -12.08 -12.90 19.80
CA LEU A 9 -11.60 -13.17 18.43
C LEU A 9 -12.25 -12.26 17.39
N THR A 10 -13.51 -11.84 17.62
CA THR A 10 -14.23 -10.96 16.70
C THR A 10 -13.74 -9.52 16.82
N GLU A 11 -13.46 -9.06 18.03
CA GLU A 11 -12.91 -7.72 18.29
C GLU A 11 -11.48 -7.58 17.77
N LEU A 12 -10.63 -8.60 18.00
CA LEU A 12 -9.28 -8.62 17.47
C LEU A 12 -9.28 -8.53 15.94
N ARG A 13 -10.14 -9.31 15.26
CA ARG A 13 -10.27 -9.27 13.80
C ARG A 13 -10.77 -7.90 13.30
N ARG A 14 -11.67 -7.25 14.03
CA ARG A 14 -12.14 -5.89 13.69
C ARG A 14 -11.00 -4.88 13.82
N TYR A 15 -10.21 -4.97 14.88
CA TYR A 15 -9.05 -4.11 15.09
C TYR A 15 -7.99 -4.32 14.00
N GLU A 16 -7.62 -5.57 13.71
CA GLU A 16 -6.68 -5.90 12.63
C GLU A 16 -7.17 -5.36 11.29
N ARG A 17 -8.46 -5.52 10.98
CA ARG A 17 -9.05 -5.01 9.75
C ARG A 17 -9.04 -3.48 9.68
N ALA A 18 -9.36 -2.79 10.77
CA ALA A 18 -9.31 -1.33 10.81
C ALA A 18 -7.89 -0.81 10.55
N ARG A 19 -6.90 -1.45 11.18
CA ARG A 19 -5.48 -1.12 11.03
C ARG A 19 -4.97 -1.39 9.61
N TYR A 20 -5.37 -2.51 9.01
CA TYR A 20 -5.10 -2.79 7.59
C TYR A 20 -5.64 -1.69 6.68
N LEU A 21 -6.91 -1.30 6.85
CA LEU A 21 -7.56 -0.29 6.01
C LEU A 21 -6.91 1.09 6.14
N GLU A 22 -6.49 1.47 7.34
CA GLU A 22 -5.79 2.73 7.58
C GLU A 22 -4.48 2.80 6.78
N PHE A 23 -3.63 1.78 6.92
CA PHE A 23 -2.36 1.73 6.21
C PHE A 23 -2.54 1.57 4.70
N ALA A 24 -3.50 0.75 4.24
CA ALA A 24 -3.80 0.59 2.82
C ALA A 24 -4.29 1.89 2.18
N ALA A 25 -5.12 2.68 2.89
CA ALA A 25 -5.57 3.98 2.42
C ALA A 25 -4.42 4.99 2.33
N ALA A 26 -3.54 5.03 3.32
CA ALA A 26 -2.33 5.86 3.30
C ALA A 26 -1.41 5.47 2.14
N ALA A 27 -1.15 4.17 1.96
CA ALA A 27 -0.33 3.65 0.88
C ALA A 27 -0.88 4.05 -0.50
N ALA A 28 -2.19 3.83 -0.72
CA ALA A 28 -2.84 4.20 -1.97
C ALA A 28 -2.78 5.72 -2.25
N ARG A 29 -2.81 6.57 -1.21
CA ARG A 29 -2.59 8.02 -1.36
C ARG A 29 -1.16 8.31 -1.81
N HIS A 30 -0.16 7.72 -1.15
CA HIS A 30 1.25 7.88 -1.53
C HIS A 30 1.51 7.45 -2.98
N GLU A 31 0.89 6.35 -3.43
CA GLU A 31 1.03 5.90 -4.81
C GLU A 31 0.45 6.87 -5.84
N ARG A 32 -0.73 7.46 -5.57
CA ARG A 32 -1.32 8.48 -6.46
C ARG A 32 -0.45 9.73 -6.58
N GLU A 33 0.30 10.04 -5.53
CA GLU A 33 1.23 11.16 -5.49
C GLU A 33 2.63 10.80 -6.02
N GLY A 34 2.84 9.56 -6.49
CA GLY A 34 4.14 9.08 -6.97
C GLY A 34 5.19 8.89 -5.88
N ARG A 35 4.82 8.94 -4.59
CA ARG A 35 5.70 8.76 -3.44
C ARG A 35 5.90 7.27 -3.13
N TYR A 36 6.51 6.54 -4.06
CA TYR A 36 6.57 5.08 -4.02
C TYR A 36 7.36 4.50 -2.83
N THR A 37 8.37 5.20 -2.31
CA THR A 37 9.08 4.77 -1.09
C THR A 37 8.14 4.77 0.13
N ALA A 38 7.42 5.88 0.36
CA ALA A 38 6.45 5.99 1.46
C ALA A 38 5.24 5.06 1.27
N ALA A 39 4.84 4.82 0.03
CA ALA A 39 3.83 3.82 -0.29
C ALA A 39 4.27 2.40 0.08
N ALA A 40 5.53 2.04 -0.22
CA ALA A 40 6.08 0.73 0.14
C ALA A 40 6.11 0.53 1.67
N GLU A 41 6.54 1.54 2.44
CA GLU A 41 6.51 1.49 3.90
C GLU A 41 5.09 1.24 4.42
N SER A 42 4.11 2.00 3.90
CA SER A 42 2.70 1.87 4.29
C SER A 42 2.10 0.51 3.90
N TRP A 43 2.41 -0.02 2.72
CA TRP A 43 1.99 -1.38 2.33
C TRP A 43 2.66 -2.46 3.19
N GLY A 44 3.90 -2.24 3.62
CA GLY A 44 4.59 -3.12 4.57
C GLY A 44 3.88 -3.18 5.91
N GLU A 45 3.40 -2.04 6.44
CA GLU A 45 2.59 -2.00 7.65
C GLU A 45 1.21 -2.64 7.46
N ALA A 46 0.53 -2.39 6.32
CA ALA A 46 -0.74 -3.01 5.99
C ALA A 46 -0.62 -4.54 5.96
N LEU A 47 0.44 -5.08 5.34
CA LEU A 47 0.68 -6.50 5.21
C LEU A 47 0.75 -7.25 6.56
N LYS A 48 1.28 -6.62 7.62
CA LYS A 48 1.38 -7.23 8.96
C LYS A 48 0.00 -7.60 9.54
N THR A 49 -1.03 -6.87 9.14
CA THR A 49 -2.42 -7.05 9.63
C THR A 49 -3.36 -7.59 8.56
N ALA A 50 -2.87 -7.80 7.34
CA ALA A 50 -3.65 -8.36 6.24
C ALA A 50 -4.02 -9.83 6.51
N ARG A 51 -5.17 -10.24 5.96
CA ARG A 51 -5.71 -11.60 6.07
C ARG A 51 -6.35 -12.01 4.75
N GLY A 52 -6.24 -13.29 4.39
CA GLY A 52 -6.82 -13.81 3.15
C GLY A 52 -6.35 -13.06 1.91
N VAL A 53 -7.29 -12.67 1.04
CA VAL A 53 -7.01 -12.00 -0.25
C VAL A 53 -6.23 -10.67 -0.10
N ASP A 54 -6.35 -10.01 1.04
CA ASP A 54 -5.65 -8.75 1.30
C ASP A 54 -4.13 -8.93 1.41
N VAL A 55 -3.66 -10.15 1.75
CA VAL A 55 -2.23 -10.47 1.86
C VAL A 55 -1.58 -10.43 0.47
N ASP A 56 -2.13 -11.17 -0.48
CA ASP A 56 -1.60 -11.26 -1.84
C ASP A 56 -1.65 -9.89 -2.55
N TRP A 57 -2.74 -9.15 -2.32
CA TRP A 57 -2.88 -7.78 -2.80
C TRP A 57 -1.79 -6.87 -2.22
N SER A 58 -1.61 -6.86 -0.90
CA SER A 58 -0.61 -6.01 -0.23
C SER A 58 0.82 -6.37 -0.66
N GLN A 59 1.14 -7.66 -0.82
CA GLN A 59 2.43 -8.12 -1.32
C GLN A 59 2.71 -7.66 -2.76
N SER A 60 1.70 -7.77 -3.62
CA SER A 60 1.79 -7.32 -5.02
C SER A 60 2.04 -5.81 -5.09
N ARG A 61 1.31 -5.03 -4.29
CA ARG A 61 1.47 -3.56 -4.22
C ARG A 61 2.80 -3.13 -3.61
N LEU A 62 3.24 -3.81 -2.55
CA LEU A 62 4.55 -3.57 -1.94
C LEU A 62 5.67 -3.78 -2.97
N THR A 63 5.64 -4.92 -3.67
CA THR A 63 6.63 -5.25 -4.71
C THR A 63 6.65 -4.19 -5.81
N LEU A 64 5.47 -3.76 -6.27
CA LEU A 64 5.34 -2.70 -7.27
C LEU A 64 5.97 -1.39 -6.80
N CYS A 65 5.65 -0.95 -5.58
CA CYS A 65 6.18 0.28 -5.01
C CYS A 65 7.71 0.23 -4.87
N LEU A 66 8.27 -0.91 -4.46
CA LEU A 66 9.73 -1.09 -4.38
C LEU A 66 10.41 -1.02 -5.76
N MET A 67 9.79 -1.55 -6.81
CA MET A 67 10.31 -1.44 -8.18
C MET A 67 10.33 0.00 -8.67
N TYR A 68 9.26 0.77 -8.44
CA TYR A 68 9.20 2.18 -8.81
C TYR A 68 10.08 3.07 -7.94
N ALA A 69 10.25 2.75 -6.65
CA ALA A 69 11.17 3.49 -5.78
C ALA A 69 12.64 3.32 -6.22
N ARG A 70 12.99 2.15 -6.77
CA ARG A 70 14.34 1.86 -7.30
C ARG A 70 14.57 2.37 -8.71
N SER A 71 13.50 2.62 -9.46
CA SER A 71 13.58 3.15 -10.81
C SER A 71 13.38 4.66 -10.74
N PRO A 72 14.45 5.49 -10.80
CA PRO A 72 14.27 6.91 -11.04
C PRO A 72 13.74 7.05 -12.46
N HIS A 73 12.43 6.91 -12.64
CA HIS A 73 11.80 7.40 -13.85
C HIS A 73 12.10 8.89 -13.86
N PRO A 74 12.76 9.42 -14.91
CA PRO A 74 12.78 10.86 -15.09
C PRO A 74 11.31 11.30 -15.09
N PRO A 75 11.00 12.48 -14.52
CA PRO A 75 9.63 12.98 -14.55
C PRO A 75 9.16 12.90 -16.00
N ARG A 76 7.98 12.31 -16.24
CA ARG A 76 7.24 12.51 -17.50
C ARG A 76 6.91 13.99 -17.57
N THR A 77 7.89 14.82 -17.91
CA THR A 77 7.64 16.15 -18.39
C THR A 77 6.86 15.97 -19.68
N ALA A 78 5.70 16.61 -19.74
CA ALA A 78 4.97 16.85 -20.97
C ALA A 78 5.74 17.82 -21.90
N ALA A 79 7.05 17.64 -22.05
CA ALA A 79 7.98 18.52 -22.75
C ALA A 79 8.70 17.82 -23.91
N ASP A 80 8.18 16.70 -24.41
CA ASP A 80 8.56 16.13 -25.70
C ASP A 80 7.70 16.76 -26.82
N ARG A 81 7.78 18.09 -26.98
CA ARG A 81 7.19 18.79 -28.13
C ARG A 81 7.99 19.97 -28.68
N THR A 82 9.22 20.23 -28.21
CA THR A 82 9.93 21.44 -28.67
C THR A 82 11.44 21.30 -28.87
N ALA A 83 11.93 20.11 -29.21
CA ALA A 83 13.34 19.92 -29.59
C ALA A 83 13.49 19.16 -30.92
N MET A 84 12.79 19.63 -31.96
CA MET A 84 13.10 19.31 -33.36
C MET A 84 12.86 20.53 -34.27
N VAL A 85 13.22 21.72 -33.80
CA VAL A 85 13.45 22.89 -34.66
C VAL A 85 14.69 23.61 -34.11
N GLY A 86 15.80 23.47 -34.82
CA GLY A 86 17.09 24.09 -34.54
C GLY A 86 18.11 23.61 -35.54
#